data_AF-A0A6L7CUQ5-F1
#
_entry.id   AF-A0A6L7CUQ5-F1
#
_cell.length_a   1.000
_cell.length_b   1.000
_cell.length_c   1.000
_cell.angle_alpha   90.00
_cell.angle_beta   90.00
_cell.angle_gamma   90.00
#
_symmetry.space_group_name_H-M   'P 1'
#
loop_
_entity.id
_entity.type
_entity.pdbx_description
1 polymer ?
#
loop_
_entity_poly.entity_id
_entity_poly.type
_entity_poly.pdbx_seq_one_letter_code
_entity_poly.pdbx_strand_id
1 'polypeptide(L)' 'SEALFLQVLDDASHRGDRSLEVMCHPAFIDNTIRQSAYCFPRLTELEVLTSASLKYAIAERGYRLGSYLDV' A
#
# COMPACT_ATOMS: atom_id res chain seq x y z
N SER A 1 0.23 6.31 -5.32
CA SER A 1 -0.97 7.14 -5.01
C SER A 1 -2.08 6.24 -4.51
N GLU A 2 -3.07 6.77 -3.81
CA GLU A 2 -4.22 5.98 -3.32
C GLU A 2 -4.99 5.32 -4.48
N ALA A 3 -5.25 6.07 -5.57
CA ALA A 3 -5.94 5.55 -6.74
C ALA A 3 -5.24 4.33 -7.38
N LEU A 4 -3.91 4.37 -7.49
CA LEU A 4 -3.14 3.22 -8.00
C LEU A 4 -3.27 2.01 -7.08
N PHE A 5 -3.24 2.21 -5.76
CA PHE A 5 -3.40 1.13 -4.80
C PHE A 5 -4.77 0.46 -4.95
N LEU A 6 -5.84 1.25 -5.04
CA LEU A 6 -7.19 0.72 -5.22
C LEU A 6 -7.36 -0.01 -6.57
N GLN A 7 -6.77 0.52 -7.64
CA GLN A 7 -6.78 -0.16 -8.94
C GLN A 7 -6.12 -1.54 -8.86
N VAL A 8 -4.99 -1.67 -8.16
CA VAL A 8 -4.30 -2.96 -7.98
C VAL A 8 -5.19 -3.98 -7.26
N LEU A 9 -5.99 -3.55 -6.27
CA LEU A 9 -6.97 -4.42 -5.60
C LEU A 9 -8.10 -4.83 -6.54
N ASP A 10 -8.63 -3.88 -7.32
CA ASP A 10 -9.71 -4.13 -8.26
C ASP A 10 -9.26 -5.12 -9.35
N ASP A 11 -8.03 -4.97 -9.86
CA ASP A 11 -7.43 -5.89 -10.84
C ASP A 11 -7.21 -7.29 -10.26
N ALA A 12 -6.77 -7.42 -9.00
CA ALA A 12 -6.62 -8.71 -8.34
C ALA A 12 -7.96 -9.43 -8.12
N SER A 13 -9.00 -8.68 -7.72
CA SER A 13 -10.36 -9.19 -7.63
C SER A 13 -10.88 -9.69 -8.98
N HIS A 14 -10.64 -8.92 -10.06
CA HIS A 14 -11.04 -9.33 -11.41
C HIS A 14 -10.33 -10.60 -11.90
N ARG A 15 -9.07 -10.82 -11.50
CA ARG A 15 -8.35 -12.06 -11.79
C ARG A 15 -8.80 -13.25 -10.94
N GLY A 16 -9.54 -13.01 -9.87
CA GLY A 16 -9.97 -14.05 -8.92
C GLY A 16 -8.87 -14.44 -7.92
N ASP A 17 -7.90 -13.55 -7.67
CA ASP A 17 -6.82 -13.80 -6.72
C ASP A 17 -7.39 -13.97 -5.30
N ARG A 18 -6.89 -14.97 -4.56
CA ARG A 18 -7.33 -15.25 -3.17
C ARG A 18 -6.57 -14.44 -2.12
N SER A 19 -5.38 -13.98 -2.48
CA SER A 19 -4.47 -13.19 -1.66
C SER A 19 -3.59 -12.36 -2.58
N LEU A 20 -3.20 -11.18 -2.10
CA LEU A 20 -2.31 -10.27 -2.82
C LEU A 20 -1.33 -9.65 -1.81
N GLU A 21 -0.07 -9.57 -2.19
CA GLU A 21 0.94 -8.76 -1.50
C GLU A 21 1.21 -7.48 -2.29
N VAL A 22 1.21 -6.33 -1.61
CA VAL A 22 1.57 -5.03 -2.20
C VAL A 22 2.80 -4.48 -1.48
N MET A 23 3.93 -4.48 -2.17
CA MET A 23 5.20 -3.98 -1.64
C MET A 23 5.24 -2.45 -1.64
N CYS A 24 5.77 -1.88 -0.57
CA CYS A 24 5.91 -0.44 -0.37
C CYS A 24 7.17 -0.11 0.44
N HIS A 25 7.53 1.17 0.47
CA HIS A 25 8.75 1.73 1.02
C HIS A 25 8.52 2.98 1.92
N PRO A 26 7.46 3.05 2.76
CA PRO A 26 7.18 4.24 3.56
C PRO A 26 8.31 4.51 4.56
N ALA A 27 8.69 5.79 4.70
CA ALA A 27 9.71 6.22 5.65
C ALA A 27 9.64 7.73 5.91
N PHE A 28 10.07 8.15 7.10
CA PHE A 28 10.47 9.54 7.34
C PHE A 28 11.86 9.80 6.74
N ILE A 29 12.18 11.08 6.52
CA ILE A 29 13.46 11.47 5.91
C ILE A 29 14.49 11.75 6.99
N ASP A 30 15.56 10.96 7.00
CA ASP A 30 16.77 11.19 7.78
C ASP A 30 18.00 11.36 6.85
N ASN A 31 19.20 11.47 7.44
CA ASN A 31 20.43 11.61 6.67
C ASN A 31 20.78 10.37 5.84
N THR A 32 20.31 9.19 6.25
CA THR A 32 20.54 7.92 5.57
C THR A 32 19.63 7.81 4.34
N ILE A 33 18.32 8.01 4.53
CA ILE A 33 17.31 7.98 3.48
C ILE A 33 17.54 9.08 2.43
N ARG A 34 18.11 10.23 2.81
CA ARG A 34 18.46 11.29 1.86
C ARG A 34 19.46 10.85 0.79
N GLN A 35 20.23 9.78 1.05
CA GLN A 35 21.16 9.21 0.06
C GLN A 35 20.44 8.32 -0.97
N SER A 36 19.18 7.95 -0.73
CA SER A 36 18.39 7.14 -1.65
C SER A 36 17.85 7.98 -2.80
N ALA A 37 17.95 7.47 -4.03
CA ALA A 37 17.25 8.03 -5.19
C ALA A 37 15.71 8.01 -5.01
N TYR A 38 15.22 7.14 -4.12
CA TYR A 38 13.81 7.03 -3.74
C TYR A 38 13.58 7.64 -2.36
N CYS A 39 14.08 8.85 -2.12
CA CYS A 39 13.98 9.55 -0.83
C CYS A 39 12.57 10.12 -0.61
N PHE A 40 12.21 11.18 -1.34
CA PHE A 40 10.95 11.91 -1.12
C PHE A 40 9.66 11.12 -1.41
N PRO A 41 9.59 10.21 -2.41
CA PRO A 41 8.38 9.41 -2.64
C PRO A 41 7.91 8.60 -1.43
N ARG A 42 8.81 8.27 -0.51
CA ARG A 42 8.50 7.51 0.72
C ARG A 42 7.56 8.25 1.66
N LEU A 43 7.60 9.59 1.67
CA LEU A 43 6.66 10.40 2.44
C LEU A 43 5.25 10.29 1.85
N THR A 44 5.14 10.31 0.52
CA THR A 44 3.85 10.13 -0.17
C THR A 44 3.29 8.73 0.07
N GLU A 45 4.14 7.70 0.05
CA GLU A 45 3.69 6.36 0.42
C GLU A 45 3.22 6.28 1.86
N LEU A 46 3.95 6.89 2.80
CA LEU A 46 3.55 6.94 4.20
C LEU A 46 2.20 7.63 4.38
N GLU A 47 1.98 8.76 3.72
CA GLU A 47 0.71 9.49 3.74
C GLU A 47 -0.45 8.62 3.22
N VAL A 48 -0.26 7.98 2.06
CA VAL A 48 -1.29 7.11 1.47
C VAL A 48 -1.58 5.91 2.35
N LEU A 49 -0.55 5.20 2.83
CA LEU A 49 -0.72 3.97 3.62
C LEU A 49 -1.29 4.20 5.01
N THR A 50 -1.21 5.43 5.51
CA THR A 50 -1.79 5.84 6.80
C THR A 50 -3.11 6.60 6.65
N SER A 51 -3.61 6.78 5.42
CA SER A 51 -4.86 7.49 5.18
C SER A 51 -6.06 6.70 5.71
N ALA A 52 -7.00 7.40 6.36
CA ALA A 52 -8.24 6.78 6.82
C ALA A 52 -9.11 6.32 5.62
N SER A 53 -9.09 7.08 4.53
CA SER A 53 -9.81 6.75 3.29
C SER A 53 -9.38 5.40 2.73
N LEU A 54 -8.07 5.15 2.62
CA LEU A 54 -7.56 3.89 2.10
C LEU A 54 -7.99 2.70 2.97
N LYS A 55 -7.93 2.85 4.30
CA LYS A 55 -8.36 1.80 5.23
C LYS A 55 -9.81 1.38 4.98
N TYR A 56 -10.72 2.34 4.82
CA TYR A 56 -12.14 2.05 4.54
C TYR A 56 -12.33 1.48 3.14
N ALA A 57 -11.66 2.05 2.13
CA ALA A 57 -11.77 1.62 0.74
C ALA A 57 -11.28 0.17 0.51
N ILE A 58 -10.28 -0.29 1.27
CA ILE A 58 -9.84 -1.70 1.29
C ILE A 58 -10.94 -2.60 1.84
N ALA A 59 -11.52 -2.23 2.98
CA ALA A 59 -12.56 -3.02 3.64
C ALA A 59 -13.86 -3.10 2.82
N GLU A 60 -14.26 -2.00 2.16
CA GLU A 60 -15.43 -1.96 1.26
C GLU A 60 -15.30 -2.90 0.07
N ARG A 61 -14.07 -3.17 -0.38
CA ARG A 61 -13.76 -4.15 -1.43
C ARG A 61 -13.74 -5.60 -0.93
N GLY A 62 -13.97 -5.82 0.36
CA GLY A 62 -13.98 -7.15 0.99
C GLY A 62 -12.59 -7.70 1.32
N TYR A 63 -11.53 -6.91 1.17
CA TYR A 63 -10.19 -7.32 1.55
C TYR A 63 -10.00 -7.27 3.07
N ARG A 64 -9.21 -8.22 3.59
CA ARG A 64 -8.72 -8.22 4.97
C ARG A 64 -7.20 -8.08 4.92
N LEU A 65 -6.67 -7.13 5.70
CA LEU A 65 -5.24 -7.01 5.88
C LEU A 65 -4.75 -8.19 6.73
N GLY A 66 -3.74 -8.90 6.23
CA GLY A 66 -3.12 -10.05 6.88
C GLY A 66 -1.60 -9.98 6.79
N SER A 67 -0.97 -10.97 7.40
CA SER A 67 0.46 -11.23 7.33
C SER A 67 0.71 -12.55 6.58
N TYR A 68 1.98 -12.89 6.36
CA TYR A 68 2.36 -14.18 5.79
C TYR A 68 1.92 -15.41 6.63
N LEU A 69 1.47 -15.21 7.87
CA LEU A 69 0.93 -16.27 8.71
C LEU A 69 -0.53 -16.61 8.40
N ASP A 70 -1.22 -15.78 7.61
CA ASP A 70 -2.66 -15.89 7.31
C ASP A 70 -2.94 -16.54 5.94
N VAL A 71 -1.91 -17.04 5.25
CA VAL A 71 -1.96 -17.58 3.87
C VAL A 71 -1.92 -19.10 3.84
#